data_AF-A0A1G1FBI1-F1
#
_entry.id   AF-A0A1G1FBI1-F1
#
_cell.length_a   1.000
_cell.length_b   1.000
_cell.length_c   1.000
_cell.angle_alpha   90.00
_cell.angle_beta   90.00
_cell.angle_gamma   90.00
#
_symmetry.space_group_name_H-M   'P 1'
#
loop_
_entity.id
_entity.type
_entity.pdbx_description
1 polymer ?
#
loop_
_entity_poly.entity_id
_entity_poly.type
_entity_poly.pdbx_seq_one_letter_code
_entity_poly.pdbx_strand_id
1 'polypeptide(L)'
;MKDISVKAVVLGFLADVGATAIVVVVLVVAAFFMYPEAYANEEQIEALFSTTGVLVFGLVIGLLCTMLGGFVAGSIAKKAHYLNSGLVGGLGVLLGVAFVGQSPLWYDVVTFITIIPAAMLGGHLAKGRHPAPLN
;
A
#
# COMPACT_ATOMS: atom_id res chain seq x y z
N MET A 1 -2.97 3.48 24.23
CA MET A 1 -2.92 4.71 23.39
C MET A 1 -1.70 5.60 23.66
N LYS A 2 -1.05 5.55 24.84
CA LYS A 2 0.13 6.39 25.14
C LYS A 2 1.35 6.20 24.21
N ASP A 3 1.45 5.07 23.51
CA ASP A 3 2.56 4.75 22.60
C ASP A 3 2.21 4.86 21.10
N ILE A 4 1.02 5.37 20.77
CA ILE A 4 0.63 5.66 19.38
C ILE A 4 1.16 7.05 19.02
N SER A 5 1.97 7.12 17.97
CA SER A 5 2.45 8.36 17.39
C SER A 5 1.62 8.70 16.16
N VAL A 6 0.68 9.65 16.32
CA VAL A 6 -0.14 10.16 15.19
C VAL A 6 0.76 10.62 14.04
N LYS A 7 1.86 11.32 14.35
CA LYS A 7 2.86 11.74 13.36
C LYS A 7 3.41 10.56 12.57
N ALA A 8 3.77 9.46 13.23
CA ALA A 8 4.31 8.29 12.57
C ALA A 8 3.28 7.64 11.64
N VAL A 9 2.04 7.49 12.11
CA VAL A 9 0.94 6.92 11.31
C VAL A 9 0.65 7.78 10.08
N VAL A 10 0.53 9.11 10.24
CA VAL A 10 0.26 10.03 9.12
C VAL A 10 1.38 10.00 8.10
N LEU A 11 2.65 10.09 8.53
CA LEU A 11 3.79 10.06 7.61
C LEU A 11 3.95 8.70 6.92
N GLY A 12 3.66 7.60 7.62
CA GLY A 12 3.63 6.27 7.01
C GLY A 12 2.54 6.13 5.96
N PHE A 13 1.33 6.62 6.25
CA PHE A 13 0.23 6.61 5.28
C PHE A 13 0.50 7.50 4.06
N LEU A 14 1.08 8.68 4.26
CA LEU A 14 1.50 9.54 3.15
C LEU A 14 2.61 8.90 2.31
N ALA A 15 3.52 8.15 2.94
CA ALA A 15 4.55 7.39 2.21
C ALA A 15 3.94 6.25 1.39
N ASP A 16 2.94 5.54 1.92
CA ASP A 16 2.19 4.50 1.20
C ASP A 16 1.49 5.08 -0.04
N VAL A 17 0.63 6.08 0.16
CA VAL A 17 -0.12 6.73 -0.91
C VAL A 17 0.80 7.38 -1.93
N GLY A 18 1.85 8.07 -1.46
CA GLY A 18 2.84 8.72 -2.32
C GLY A 18 3.63 7.71 -3.17
N ALA A 19 4.08 6.60 -2.57
CA ALA A 19 4.77 5.54 -3.31
C ALA A 19 3.83 4.89 -4.33
N THR A 20 2.59 4.60 -3.95
CA THR A 20 1.57 4.05 -4.85
C THR A 20 1.34 4.98 -6.04
N ALA A 21 1.14 6.28 -5.79
CA ALA A 21 0.92 7.27 -6.84
C ALA A 21 2.12 7.36 -7.81
N ILE A 22 3.35 7.37 -7.28
CA ILE A 22 4.57 7.37 -8.11
C ILE A 22 4.61 6.12 -8.99
N VAL A 23 4.39 4.94 -8.41
CA VAL A 23 4.45 3.69 -9.18
C VAL A 23 3.35 3.65 -10.24
N VAL A 24 2.12 4.04 -9.92
CA VAL A 24 1.02 4.12 -10.89
C VAL A 24 1.37 5.06 -12.05
N VAL A 25 1.89 6.25 -11.76
CA VAL A 25 2.32 7.20 -12.81
C VAL A 25 3.41 6.58 -13.70
N VAL A 26 4.43 5.96 -13.10
CA VAL A 26 5.51 5.31 -13.85
C VAL A 26 4.97 4.20 -14.74
N LEU A 27 4.06 3.35 -14.23
CA LEU A 27 3.48 2.25 -14.98
C LEU A 27 2.58 2.74 -16.12
N VAL A 28 1.74 3.75 -15.88
CA VAL A 28 0.87 4.33 -16.91
C VAL A 28 1.70 4.98 -18.02
N VAL A 29 2.73 5.74 -17.67
CA VAL A 29 3.64 6.36 -18.65
C VAL A 29 4.38 5.29 -19.44
N ALA A 30 4.93 4.27 -18.78
CA ALA A 30 5.61 3.17 -19.46
C ALA A 30 4.68 2.42 -20.42
N ALA A 31 3.48 2.08 -19.97
CA ALA A 31 2.48 1.39 -20.78
C ALA A 31 2.04 2.23 -22.00
N PHE A 32 1.89 3.56 -21.84
CA PHE A 32 1.58 4.46 -22.95
C PHE A 32 2.63 4.42 -24.06
N PHE A 33 3.93 4.40 -23.70
CA PHE A 33 5.01 4.30 -24.69
C PHE A 33 5.17 2.91 -25.30
N MET A 34 4.87 1.85 -24.55
CA MET A 34 5.01 0.47 -25.02
C MET A 34 3.83 0.01 -25.87
N TYR A 35 2.62 0.49 -25.58
CA TYR A 35 1.38 0.06 -26.21
C TYR A 35 0.50 1.25 -26.62
N PRO A 36 0.99 2.16 -27.49
CA PRO A 36 0.27 3.40 -27.81
C PRO A 36 -1.12 3.14 -28.41
N GLU A 37 -1.31 2.03 -29.14
CA GLU A 37 -2.60 1.69 -29.75
C GLU A 37 -3.64 1.19 -28.74
N ALA A 38 -3.21 0.59 -27.62
CA ALA A 38 -4.11 0.16 -26.56
C ALA A 38 -4.77 1.34 -25.82
N TYR A 39 -4.18 2.54 -25.93
CA TYR A 39 -4.71 3.77 -25.34
C TYR A 39 -5.63 4.56 -26.29
N ALA A 40 -5.87 4.06 -27.51
CA ALA A 40 -6.77 4.69 -28.47
C ALA A 40 -8.26 4.40 -28.20
N ASN A 41 -8.57 3.38 -27.39
CA ASN A 41 -9.93 2.96 -27.07
C ASN A 41 -10.06 2.66 -25.57
N GLU A 42 -10.98 3.36 -24.88
CA GLU A 42 -11.24 3.19 -23.45
C GLU A 42 -11.62 1.75 -23.07
N GLU A 43 -12.38 1.05 -23.92
CA GLU A 43 -12.79 -0.34 -23.67
C GLU A 43 -11.59 -1.29 -23.61
N GLN A 44 -10.56 -1.04 -24.43
CA GLN A 44 -9.33 -1.84 -24.43
C GLN A 44 -8.48 -1.57 -23.19
N ILE A 45 -8.48 -0.33 -22.70
CA ILE A 45 -7.83 0.07 -21.45
C ILE A 45 -8.49 -0.67 -20.28
N GLU A 46 -9.82 -0.61 -20.18
CA GLU A 46 -10.57 -1.30 -19.13
C GLU A 46 -10.36 -2.81 -19.16
N ALA A 47 -10.37 -3.41 -20.35
CA ALA A 47 -10.10 -4.83 -20.52
C ALA A 47 -8.70 -5.21 -20.03
N LEU A 48 -7.69 -4.39 -20.31
CA LEU A 48 -6.31 -4.60 -19.86
C LEU A 48 -6.19 -4.54 -18.32
N PHE A 49 -6.75 -3.50 -17.70
CA PHE A 49 -6.71 -3.33 -16.23
C PHE A 49 -7.56 -4.35 -15.47
N SER A 50 -8.52 -4.99 -16.15
CA SER A 50 -9.34 -6.06 -15.58
C SER A 50 -8.70 -7.45 -15.70
N THR A 51 -7.56 -7.58 -16.38
CA THR A 51 -6.88 -8.87 -16.50
C THR A 51 -6.32 -9.33 -15.16
N THR A 52 -6.46 -10.62 -14.85
CA THR A 52 -5.93 -11.21 -13.60
C THR A 52 -4.44 -10.93 -13.41
N GLY A 53 -3.65 -10.92 -14.49
CA GLY A 53 -2.22 -10.63 -14.42
C GLY A 53 -1.92 -9.21 -13.94
N VAL A 54 -2.63 -8.21 -14.48
CA VAL A 54 -2.48 -6.81 -14.06
C VAL A 54 -2.97 -6.62 -12.63
N LEU A 55 -4.09 -7.25 -12.25
CA LEU A 55 -4.61 -7.20 -10.89
C LEU A 55 -3.64 -7.82 -9.88
N VAL A 56 -3.12 -9.03 -10.14
CA VAL A 56 -2.13 -9.66 -9.24
C VAL A 56 -0.85 -8.83 -9.14
N PHE A 57 -0.37 -8.28 -10.25
CA PHE A 57 0.80 -7.40 -10.25
C PHE A 57 0.53 -6.14 -9.42
N GLY A 58 -0.61 -5.48 -9.63
CA GLY A 58 -1.05 -4.32 -8.88
C GLY A 58 -1.19 -4.60 -7.38
N LEU A 59 -1.74 -5.76 -7.00
CA LEU A 59 -1.82 -6.20 -5.61
C LEU A 59 -0.43 -6.30 -4.98
N VAL A 60 0.50 -6.99 -5.64
CA VAL A 60 1.87 -7.19 -5.12
C VAL A 60 2.56 -5.85 -4.92
N ILE A 61 2.52 -4.98 -5.93
CA ILE A 61 3.11 -3.65 -5.86
C ILE A 61 2.45 -2.80 -4.77
N GLY A 62 1.12 -2.79 -4.69
CA GLY A 62 0.37 -2.08 -3.66
C GLY A 62 0.76 -2.53 -2.26
N LEU A 63 0.85 -3.85 -2.02
CA LEU A 63 1.29 -4.39 -0.74
C LEU A 63 2.75 -4.02 -0.41
N LEU A 64 3.63 -3.89 -1.40
CA LEU A 64 4.99 -3.37 -1.19
C LEU A 64 4.98 -1.89 -0.79
N CYS A 65 4.12 -1.07 -1.39
CA CYS A 65 3.91 0.32 -1.00
C CYS A 65 3.35 0.44 0.43
N THR A 66 2.38 -0.40 0.78
CA THR A 66 1.82 -0.46 2.15
C THR A 66 2.88 -0.92 3.15
N MET A 67 3.71 -1.91 2.79
CA MET A 67 4.83 -2.35 3.60
C MET A 67 5.85 -1.22 3.80
N LEU A 68 6.14 -0.42 2.77
CA LEU A 68 6.98 0.77 2.88
C LEU A 68 6.36 1.81 3.83
N GLY A 69 5.06 2.09 3.72
CA GLY A 69 4.35 3.00 4.62
C GLY A 69 4.37 2.52 6.07
N GLY A 70 4.14 1.23 6.28
CA GLY A 70 4.26 0.55 7.57
C GLY A 70 5.69 0.64 8.13
N PHE A 71 6.72 0.50 7.28
CA PHE A 71 8.12 0.67 7.65
C PHE A 71 8.46 2.10 8.04
N VAL A 72 7.94 3.10 7.33
CA VAL A 72 8.11 4.52 7.67
C VAL A 72 7.46 4.83 9.01
N ALA A 73 6.21 4.41 9.24
CA ALA A 73 5.54 4.56 10.52
C ALA A 73 6.31 3.86 11.65
N GLY A 74 6.74 2.62 11.44
CA GLY A 74 7.52 1.85 12.41
C GLY A 74 8.88 2.48 12.72
N SER A 75 9.52 3.13 11.74
CA SER A 75 10.81 3.79 11.89
C SER A 75 10.71 5.09 12.68
N ILE A 76 9.58 5.79 12.57
CA ILE A 76 9.34 7.07 13.27
C ILE A 76 8.78 6.81 14.68
N ALA A 77 7.96 5.76 14.83
CA ALA A 77 7.41 5.35 16.10
C ALA A 77 8.53 4.77 16.98
N LYS A 78 8.90 5.48 18.05
CA LYS A 78 9.90 5.02 19.04
C LYS A 78 9.43 3.80 19.86
N LYS A 79 8.12 3.54 19.88
CA LYS A 79 7.46 2.48 20.64
C LYS A 79 6.28 1.93 19.84
N ALA A 80 5.81 0.73 20.20
CA ALA A 80 4.63 0.08 19.62
C ALA A 80 4.63 0.04 18.07
N HIS A 81 5.74 -0.41 17.47
CA HIS A 81 5.93 -0.42 16.00
C HIS A 81 4.77 -1.12 15.27
N TYR A 82 4.37 -2.31 15.71
CA TYR A 82 3.27 -3.06 15.08
C TYR A 82 1.93 -2.33 15.12
N LEU A 83 1.64 -1.61 16.20
CA LEU A 83 0.38 -0.89 16.35
C LEU A 83 0.36 0.34 15.44
N ASN A 84 1.44 1.13 15.42
CA ASN A 84 1.56 2.30 14.55
C ASN A 84 1.54 1.90 13.07
N SER A 85 2.26 0.84 12.69
CA SER A 85 2.26 0.35 11.31
C SER A 85 0.94 -0.32 10.94
N GLY A 86 0.32 -1.08 11.84
CA GLY A 86 -1.01 -1.67 11.61
C GLY A 86 -2.10 -0.60 11.39
N LEU A 87 -2.01 0.54 12.08
CA LEU A 87 -2.90 1.68 11.85
C LEU A 87 -2.73 2.30 10.44
N VAL A 88 -1.55 2.24 9.84
CA VAL A 88 -1.36 2.60 8.42
C VAL A 88 -2.20 1.68 7.53
N GLY A 89 -2.10 0.37 7.74
CA GLY A 89 -2.93 -0.60 7.01
C GLY A 89 -4.43 -0.40 7.26
N GLY A 90 -4.83 -0.02 8.49
CA GLY A 90 -6.20 0.33 8.81
C GLY A 90 -6.72 1.57 8.06
N LEU A 91 -5.89 2.62 7.94
CA LEU A 91 -6.20 3.77 7.08
C LEU A 91 -6.29 3.36 5.61
N GLY A 92 -5.44 2.43 5.17
CA GLY A 92 -5.50 1.82 3.84
C GLY A 92 -6.82 1.10 3.58
N VAL A 93 -7.32 0.30 4.54
CA VAL A 93 -8.66 -0.33 4.44
C VAL A 93 -9.75 0.73 4.35
N LEU A 94 -9.72 1.75 5.22
CA LEU A 94 -10.71 2.82 5.21
C LEU A 94 -10.74 3.56 3.87
N LEU A 95 -9.57 3.83 3.28
CA LEU A 95 -9.48 4.42 1.95
C LEU A 95 -10.02 3.46 0.88
N GLY A 96 -9.63 2.18 0.93
CA GLY A 96 -10.03 1.17 -0.05
C GLY A 96 -11.53 0.88 -0.07
N VAL A 97 -12.24 1.03 1.05
CA VAL A 97 -13.70 0.91 1.11
C VAL A 97 -14.40 1.88 0.15
N ALA A 98 -13.81 3.07 -0.10
CA ALA A 98 -14.36 4.04 -1.05
C ALA A 98 -14.31 3.58 -2.51
N PHE A 99 -13.54 2.53 -2.82
CA PHE A 99 -13.31 2.02 -4.17
C PHE A 99 -13.91 0.61 -4.40
N VAL A 100 -14.64 0.07 -3.42
CA VAL A 100 -15.26 -1.26 -3.54
C VAL A 100 -16.23 -1.30 -4.72
N GLY A 101 -16.18 -2.40 -5.47
CA GLY A 101 -17.03 -2.60 -6.65
C GLY A 101 -16.48 -2.00 -7.95
N GLN A 102 -15.33 -1.32 -7.90
CA GLN A 102 -14.57 -0.94 -9.09
C GLN A 102 -13.64 -2.06 -9.58
N SER A 103 -13.49 -3.12 -8.81
CA SER A 103 -12.65 -4.28 -9.11
C SER A 103 -13.41 -5.58 -8.84
N PRO A 104 -12.95 -6.72 -9.39
CA PRO A 104 -13.54 -8.02 -9.07
C PRO A 104 -13.52 -8.29 -7.56
N LEU A 105 -14.60 -8.85 -7.02
CA LEU A 105 -14.76 -9.07 -5.57
C LEU A 105 -13.60 -9.82 -4.92
N TRP A 106 -13.01 -10.81 -5.62
CA TRP A 106 -11.88 -11.57 -5.10
C TRP A 106 -10.67 -10.67 -4.82
N TYR A 107 -10.45 -9.66 -5.67
CA TYR A 107 -9.34 -8.74 -5.54
C TYR A 107 -9.52 -7.84 -4.32
N ASP A 108 -10.72 -7.30 -4.14
CA ASP A 108 -11.07 -6.47 -2.97
C ASP A 108 -10.89 -7.26 -1.66
N VAL A 109 -11.41 -8.50 -1.61
CA VAL A 109 -11.31 -9.37 -0.43
C VAL A 109 -9.85 -9.67 -0.09
N VAL A 110 -9.05 -10.07 -1.08
CA VAL A 110 -7.63 -10.38 -0.86
C VAL A 110 -6.88 -9.13 -0.41
N THR A 111 -7.14 -7.98 -1.03
CA THR A 111 -6.51 -6.70 -0.66
C THR A 111 -6.81 -6.34 0.79
N PHE A 112 -8.07 -6.40 1.23
CA PHE A 112 -8.43 -6.06 2.60
C PHE A 112 -7.85 -7.00 3.65
N ILE A 113 -7.75 -8.29 3.35
CA ILE A 113 -7.13 -9.27 4.25
C ILE A 113 -5.63 -9.04 4.36
N THR A 114 -4.96 -8.64 3.27
CA THR A 114 -3.49 -8.61 3.18
C THR A 114 -2.88 -7.26 3.55
N ILE A 115 -3.61 -6.14 3.44
CA ILE A 115 -3.08 -4.79 3.66
C ILE A 115 -2.59 -4.56 5.10
N ILE A 116 -3.32 -5.03 6.12
CA ILE A 116 -2.90 -4.90 7.52
C ILE A 116 -1.65 -5.74 7.80
N PRO A 117 -1.60 -7.04 7.45
CA PRO A 117 -0.38 -7.83 7.54
C PRO A 117 0.82 -7.20 6.82
N ALA A 118 0.64 -6.68 5.61
CA ALA A 118 1.70 -6.02 4.85
C ALA A 118 2.24 -4.78 5.58
N ALA A 119 1.36 -3.92 6.10
CA ALA A 119 1.77 -2.77 6.89
C ALA A 119 2.54 -3.19 8.16
N MET A 120 2.06 -4.22 8.87
CA MET A 120 2.72 -4.76 10.06
C MET A 120 4.09 -5.38 9.75
N LEU A 121 4.25 -6.06 8.61
CA LEU A 121 5.54 -6.57 8.14
C LEU A 121 6.53 -5.42 7.92
N GLY A 122 6.09 -4.31 7.34
CA GLY A 122 6.89 -3.09 7.26
C GLY A 122 7.36 -2.58 8.62
N GLY A 123 6.43 -2.53 9.59
CA GLY A 123 6.74 -2.17 10.97
C GLY A 123 7.72 -3.12 11.65
N HIS A 124 7.64 -4.43 11.35
CA HIS A 124 8.58 -5.44 11.84
C HIS A 124 10.00 -5.15 11.37
N LEU A 125 10.18 -4.87 10.07
CA LEU A 125 11.49 -4.53 9.50
C LEU A 125 12.07 -3.25 10.11
N ALA A 126 11.22 -2.30 10.50
CA ALA A 126 11.65 -1.07 11.16
C ALA A 126 12.10 -1.25 12.61
N LYS A 127 11.71 -2.35 13.28
CA LYS A 127 12.06 -2.63 14.69
C LYS A 127 13.58 -2.60 14.92
N GLY A 128 14.37 -3.03 13.95
CA GLY A 128 15.83 -3.01 14.02
C GLY A 128 16.45 -1.62 14.14
N ARG A 129 15.71 -0.53 13.86
CA ARG A 129 16.20 0.85 13.95
C ARG A 129 16.14 1.45 15.35
N HIS A 130 15.40 0.82 16.26
CA HIS A 130 15.31 1.23 17.66
C HIS A 130 15.59 0.00 18.53
N PRO A 131 16.88 -0.28 18.84
CA PRO A 131 17.20 -1.37 19.75
C PRO A 131 16.44 -1.18 21.07
N ALA A 132 15.87 -2.26 21.59
CA ALA A 132 15.21 -2.24 22.88
C ALA A 132 16.18 -1.67 23.93
N PRO A 133 15.73 -0.81 24.86
CA PRO A 133 16.58 -0.40 25.96
C PRO A 133 17.08 -1.67 26.65
N LEU A 134 18.42 -1.79 26.76
CA LEU A 134 19.04 -2.84 27.55
C LEU A 134 18.56 -2.64 28.99
N ASN A 135 17.77 -3.58 29.49
CA ASN A 135 17.35 -3.64 30.89
C ASN A 135 18.53 -4.07 31.76
#